data_AF-A0A1V8UQH8-F1
#
_entry.id   AF-A0A1V8UQH8-F1
#
_cell.length_a   1.000
_cell.length_b   1.000
_cell.length_c   1.000
_cell.angle_alpha   90.00
_cell.angle_beta   90.00
_cell.angle_gamma   90.00
#
_symmetry.space_group_name_H-M   'P 1'
#
loop_
_entity.id
_entity.type
_entity.pdbx_description
1 polymer ?
#
loop_
_entity_poly.entity_id
_entity_poly.type
_entity_poly.pdbx_seq_one_letter_code
_entity_poly.pdbx_strand_id
1 'polypeptide(L)'
;MSRTDDRNEHAPTDHPIDRPTTESTKSQRLLAIAKALWTKTGITWPVYKLMFKGALAPTIATALFQADSYSTTFTTVGYLTGIMAILSIVIQPRAKFLQTMLVNVLFVCIAAAVVILAFYCCVQARLHSVEAVEPGNGGSGTSGTAAQGAQTAPYNSSASAVAGVWLMVLVYTWATMRAAKPQFMIPTIAASIITNVGLVYAPQFSTMTQAEAFVKKLMSAIFTGFGIGTGVSLFIFPATSRKVVFNDFAAYITSMRSALAANMTYMHSLEDSDMFTFTRTETARHRLVQSPEAQAVKAKMLALSVFMPSSLETSPSRSEKSLLVVLGRMTCSRSPSFYA
;
A
#
# COMPACT_ATOMS: atom_id res chain seq x y z
N MET A 1 15.43 97.48 -15.02
CA MET A 1 14.18 98.26 -14.94
C MET A 1 13.11 97.38 -15.56
N SER A 2 12.18 96.70 -14.88
CA SER A 2 11.70 96.58 -13.49
C SER A 2 11.00 95.19 -13.43
N ARG A 3 11.38 94.23 -12.58
CA ARG A 3 10.81 93.85 -11.27
C ARG A 3 9.35 94.26 -10.98
N THR A 4 8.49 93.25 -10.74
CA THR A 4 7.56 92.95 -9.60
C THR A 4 6.39 92.11 -10.12
N ASP A 5 6.20 90.84 -9.74
CA ASP A 5 5.74 90.24 -8.46
C ASP A 5 4.23 90.35 -8.17
N ASP A 6 3.71 89.30 -7.50
CA ASP A 6 2.35 88.99 -6.97
C ASP A 6 1.48 88.09 -7.89
N ARG A 7 0.85 86.98 -7.45
CA ARG A 7 0.62 86.38 -6.12
C ARG A 7 0.20 84.90 -6.22
N ASN A 8 0.50 84.19 -5.14
CA ASN A 8 0.25 82.81 -4.69
C ASN A 8 -1.24 82.40 -4.59
N GLU A 9 -1.61 81.15 -4.95
CA GLU A 9 -2.61 80.34 -4.21
C GLU A 9 -2.44 78.83 -4.41
N HIS A 10 -2.68 78.10 -3.31
CA HIS A 10 -2.46 76.68 -3.01
C HIS A 10 -3.35 75.68 -3.78
N ALA A 11 -2.78 74.51 -4.13
CA ALA A 11 -3.39 73.20 -3.86
C ALA A 11 -2.36 72.05 -4.05
N PRO A 12 -1.94 71.32 -3.00
CA PRO A 12 -1.33 70.01 -3.16
C PRO A 12 -2.44 68.99 -3.40
N THR A 13 -2.42 68.33 -4.55
CA THR A 13 -3.26 67.15 -4.80
C THR A 13 -2.76 66.00 -3.93
N ASP A 14 -3.46 65.75 -2.84
CA ASP A 14 -3.35 64.54 -2.02
C ASP A 14 -3.60 63.31 -2.90
N HIS A 15 -2.53 62.58 -3.25
CA HIS A 15 -2.65 61.20 -3.65
C HIS A 15 -3.05 60.38 -2.41
N PRO A 16 -4.12 59.56 -2.46
CA PRO A 16 -4.44 58.69 -1.34
C PRO A 16 -3.32 57.68 -1.17
N ILE A 17 -2.60 57.78 -0.05
CA ILE A 17 -1.70 56.72 0.42
C ILE A 17 -2.59 55.52 0.76
N ASP A 18 -2.60 54.56 -0.17
CA ASP A 18 -3.25 53.27 -0.02
C ASP A 18 -2.59 52.53 1.15
N ARG A 19 -3.31 52.44 2.28
CA ARG A 19 -2.85 51.73 3.48
C ARG A 19 -2.91 50.23 3.16
N PRO A 20 -1.81 49.46 3.25
CA PRO A 20 -1.86 48.05 2.92
C PRO A 20 -2.76 47.33 3.93
N THR A 21 -3.87 46.79 3.44
CA THR A 21 -4.78 45.92 4.20
C THR A 21 -4.01 44.76 4.80
N THR A 22 -3.96 44.71 6.13
CA THR A 22 -3.17 43.79 6.96
C THR A 22 -3.48 42.29 6.72
N GLU A 23 -4.60 41.96 6.08
CA GLU A 23 -4.97 40.58 5.71
C GLU A 23 -4.15 40.00 4.54
N SER A 24 -3.79 40.82 3.55
CA SER A 24 -2.99 40.39 2.40
C SER A 24 -1.62 39.86 2.83
N THR A 25 -1.00 40.50 3.83
CA THR A 25 0.32 40.14 4.37
C THR A 25 0.32 38.83 5.15
N LYS A 26 -0.76 38.51 5.89
CA LYS A 26 -0.89 37.22 6.60
C LYS A 26 -1.11 36.07 5.62
N SER A 27 -1.97 36.25 4.61
CA SER A 27 -2.19 35.26 3.56
C SER A 27 -0.91 35.01 2.75
N GLN A 28 -0.17 36.07 2.41
CA GLN A 28 1.13 35.95 1.74
C GLN A 28 2.21 35.28 2.61
N ARG A 29 2.22 35.52 3.93
CA ARG A 29 3.12 34.81 4.86
C ARG A 29 2.77 33.34 5.00
N LEU A 30 1.48 32.99 5.10
CA LEU A 30 1.04 31.59 5.14
C LEU A 30 1.35 30.88 3.82
N LEU A 31 1.16 31.55 2.67
CA LEU A 31 1.57 31.04 1.36
C LEU A 31 3.08 30.91 1.22
N ALA A 32 3.88 31.82 1.80
CA ALA A 32 5.34 31.74 1.79
C ALA A 32 5.85 30.62 2.70
N ILE A 33 5.24 30.42 3.88
CA ILE A 33 5.53 29.30 4.77
C ILE A 33 5.10 27.97 4.13
N ALA A 34 3.94 27.93 3.49
CA ALA A 34 3.48 26.78 2.73
C ALA A 34 4.42 26.46 1.55
N LYS A 35 4.88 27.47 0.80
CA LYS A 35 5.89 27.30 -0.27
C LYS A 35 7.24 26.84 0.29
N ALA A 36 7.67 27.34 1.44
CA ALA A 36 8.91 26.90 2.10
C ALA A 36 8.80 25.46 2.63
N LEU A 37 7.63 25.06 3.16
CA LEU A 37 7.33 23.68 3.51
C LEU A 37 7.25 22.78 2.26
N TRP A 38 6.75 23.30 1.14
CA TRP A 38 6.62 22.60 -0.14
C TRP A 38 7.98 22.33 -0.79
N THR A 39 8.91 23.30 -0.71
CA THR A 39 10.29 23.10 -1.18
C THR A 39 11.09 22.18 -0.26
N LYS A 40 10.78 22.14 1.05
CA LYS A 40 11.38 21.20 2.01
C LYS A 40 10.87 19.76 1.87
N THR A 41 9.65 19.55 1.36
CA THR A 41 9.05 18.21 1.24
C THR A 41 9.38 17.48 -0.06
N GLY A 42 9.92 18.16 -1.08
CA GLY A 42 10.29 17.52 -2.36
C GLY A 42 9.09 16.88 -3.09
N ILE A 43 7.86 17.21 -2.70
CA ILE A 43 6.63 16.64 -3.28
C ILE A 43 6.41 17.31 -4.63
N THR A 44 6.79 16.59 -5.68
CA THR A 44 6.51 16.99 -7.05
C THR A 44 5.01 16.88 -7.33
N TRP A 45 4.50 17.76 -8.19
CA TRP A 45 3.08 17.80 -8.58
C TRP A 45 2.50 16.43 -9.03
N PRO A 46 3.23 15.56 -9.74
CA PRO A 46 2.77 14.21 -10.08
C PRO A 46 2.56 13.32 -8.85
N VAL A 47 3.44 13.40 -7.85
CA VAL A 47 3.33 12.64 -6.60
C VAL A 47 2.11 13.09 -5.80
N TYR A 48 1.87 14.40 -5.72
CA TYR A 48 0.68 14.95 -5.06
C TYR A 48 -0.62 14.43 -5.69
N LYS A 49 -0.73 14.45 -7.02
CA LYS A 49 -1.90 13.90 -7.74
C LYS A 49 -2.11 12.41 -7.48
N LEU A 50 -1.03 11.65 -7.35
CA LEU A 50 -1.07 10.21 -7.10
C LEU A 50 -1.54 9.91 -5.67
N MET A 51 -1.04 10.66 -4.68
CA MET A 51 -1.45 10.55 -3.29
C MET A 51 -2.93 10.94 -3.10
N PHE A 52 -3.36 12.04 -3.73
CA PHE A 52 -4.75 12.47 -3.70
C PHE A 52 -5.67 11.41 -4.32
N LYS A 53 -5.31 10.84 -5.48
CA LYS A 53 -6.08 9.76 -6.12
C LYS A 53 -6.18 8.51 -5.24
N GLY A 54 -5.11 8.15 -4.54
CA GLY A 54 -5.07 7.02 -3.61
C GLY A 54 -6.01 7.18 -2.41
N ALA A 55 -6.13 8.41 -1.87
CA ALA A 55 -6.98 8.71 -0.72
C ALA A 55 -8.48 8.78 -1.07
N LEU A 56 -8.83 9.16 -2.31
CA LEU A 56 -10.24 9.36 -2.69
C LEU A 56 -11.11 8.10 -2.53
N ALA A 57 -10.61 6.92 -2.91
CA ALA A 57 -11.40 5.69 -2.86
C ALA A 57 -11.88 5.31 -1.44
N PRO A 58 -11.01 5.24 -0.42
CA PRO A 58 -11.46 5.02 0.96
C PRO A 58 -12.29 6.17 1.51
N THR A 59 -12.00 7.44 1.17
CA THR A 59 -12.81 8.57 1.64
C THR A 59 -14.26 8.50 1.14
N ILE A 60 -14.47 8.15 -0.12
CA ILE A 60 -15.81 7.98 -0.70
C ILE A 60 -16.52 6.79 -0.03
N ALA A 61 -15.81 5.66 0.15
CA ALA A 61 -16.39 4.49 0.83
C ALA A 61 -16.84 4.82 2.26
N THR A 62 -16.05 5.59 3.01
CA THR A 62 -16.41 6.04 4.37
C THR A 62 -17.52 7.09 4.36
N ALA A 63 -17.54 8.00 3.39
CA ALA A 63 -18.60 9.00 3.28
C ALA A 63 -19.97 8.37 2.97
N LEU A 64 -20.00 7.30 2.18
CA LEU A 64 -21.24 6.57 1.86
C LEU A 64 -21.94 5.99 3.10
N PHE A 65 -21.20 5.72 4.18
CA PHE A 65 -21.80 5.27 5.44
C PHE A 65 -22.64 6.30 6.18
N GLN A 66 -22.57 7.58 5.80
CA GLN A 66 -23.46 8.59 6.33
C GLN A 66 -24.89 8.45 5.81
N ALA A 67 -25.11 7.68 4.73
CA ALA A 67 -26.44 7.40 4.22
C ALA A 67 -27.07 6.18 4.91
N ASP A 68 -28.31 6.34 5.41
CA ASP A 68 -29.04 5.29 6.13
C ASP A 68 -29.30 4.03 5.28
N SER A 69 -29.52 4.20 3.97
CA SER A 69 -29.70 3.08 3.04
C SER A 69 -28.45 2.21 2.90
N TYR A 70 -27.26 2.82 3.03
CA TYR A 70 -25.99 2.12 2.95
C TYR A 70 -25.65 1.42 4.27
N SER A 71 -25.84 2.10 5.40
CA SER A 71 -25.56 1.56 6.74
C SER A 71 -26.46 0.38 7.09
N THR A 72 -27.75 0.43 6.73
CA THR A 72 -28.70 -0.68 6.94
C THR A 72 -28.41 -1.91 6.08
N THR A 73 -27.85 -1.73 4.88
CA THR A 73 -27.57 -2.84 3.97
C THR A 73 -26.32 -3.64 4.37
N PHE A 74 -25.25 -2.95 4.80
CA PHE A 74 -23.94 -3.55 5.06
C PHE A 74 -23.58 -3.65 6.54
N THR A 75 -24.31 -2.99 7.44
CA THR A 75 -24.19 -3.07 8.91
C THR A 75 -22.74 -3.21 9.39
N THR A 76 -22.41 -4.32 10.06
CA THR A 76 -21.09 -4.61 10.63
C THR A 76 -20.07 -5.11 9.60
N VAL A 77 -20.49 -5.48 8.39
CA VAL A 77 -19.63 -5.99 7.31
C VAL A 77 -19.09 -4.83 6.47
N GLY A 78 -19.70 -3.66 6.54
CA GLY A 78 -19.39 -2.58 5.62
C GLY A 78 -17.95 -2.03 5.75
N TYR A 79 -17.27 -2.19 6.90
CA TYR A 79 -15.86 -1.77 7.04
C TYR A 79 -14.97 -2.43 5.98
N LEU A 80 -15.34 -3.64 5.54
CA LEU A 80 -14.66 -4.36 4.46
C LEU A 80 -14.76 -3.64 3.13
N THR A 81 -15.83 -2.89 2.88
CA THR A 81 -15.98 -2.09 1.66
C THR A 81 -14.84 -1.06 1.54
N GLY A 82 -14.53 -0.36 2.63
CA GLY A 82 -13.44 0.62 2.66
C GLY A 82 -12.08 -0.03 2.45
N ILE A 83 -11.85 -1.18 3.09
CA ILE A 83 -10.61 -1.96 2.93
C ILE A 83 -10.45 -2.44 1.47
N MET A 84 -11.51 -2.95 0.86
CA MET A 84 -11.49 -3.45 -0.53
C MET A 84 -11.32 -2.33 -1.55
N ALA A 85 -11.85 -1.13 -1.27
CA ALA A 85 -11.59 0.06 -2.09
C ALA A 85 -10.09 0.43 -2.12
N ILE A 86 -9.39 0.30 -0.99
CA ILE A 86 -7.93 0.53 -0.90
C ILE A 86 -7.16 -0.58 -1.64
N LEU A 87 -7.51 -1.84 -1.39
CA LEU A 87 -6.86 -3.01 -2.00
C LEU A 87 -7.03 -3.07 -3.52
N SER A 88 -7.98 -2.31 -4.10
CA SER A 88 -8.12 -2.19 -5.56
C SER A 88 -6.96 -1.43 -6.22
N ILE A 89 -6.10 -0.75 -5.45
CA ILE A 89 -4.96 0.05 -5.92
C ILE A 89 -5.33 0.96 -7.10
N VAL A 90 -6.10 2.01 -6.80
CA VAL A 90 -6.55 3.02 -7.77
C VAL A 90 -5.42 3.84 -8.41
N ILE A 91 -4.20 3.69 -7.91
CA ILE A 91 -2.97 4.38 -8.35
C ILE A 91 -2.39 3.79 -9.64
N GLN A 92 -2.68 2.52 -9.96
CA GLN A 92 -2.08 1.84 -11.11
C GLN A 92 -2.54 2.42 -12.47
N PRO A 93 -1.70 2.37 -13.52
CA PRO A 93 -2.10 2.76 -14.87
C PRO A 93 -3.27 1.92 -15.38
N ARG A 94 -4.18 2.53 -16.16
CA ARG A 94 -5.51 1.97 -16.51
C ARG A 94 -5.52 0.51 -16.99
N ALA A 95 -4.54 0.12 -17.82
CA ALA A 95 -4.50 -1.22 -18.41
C ALA A 95 -4.14 -2.26 -17.36
N LYS A 96 -3.17 -1.93 -16.48
CA LYS A 96 -2.77 -2.79 -15.38
C LYS A 96 -3.86 -2.85 -14.30
N PHE A 97 -4.56 -1.73 -14.07
CA PHE A 97 -5.70 -1.69 -13.15
C PHE A 97 -6.81 -2.65 -13.58
N LEU A 98 -7.27 -2.59 -14.83
CA LEU A 98 -8.36 -3.48 -15.30
C LEU A 98 -7.94 -4.96 -15.28
N GLN A 99 -6.69 -5.27 -15.65
CA GLN A 99 -6.17 -6.63 -15.55
C GLN A 99 -6.13 -7.12 -14.10
N THR A 100 -5.58 -6.31 -13.18
CA THR A 100 -5.54 -6.64 -11.74
C THR A 100 -6.94 -6.78 -11.18
N MET A 101 -7.89 -5.94 -11.60
CA MET A 101 -9.26 -5.98 -11.12
C MET A 101 -9.98 -7.26 -11.54
N LEU A 102 -9.81 -7.70 -12.77
CA LEU A 102 -10.36 -8.98 -13.24
C LEU A 102 -9.79 -10.14 -12.43
N VAL A 103 -8.47 -10.14 -12.18
CA VAL A 103 -7.82 -11.18 -11.35
C VAL A 103 -8.33 -11.12 -9.91
N ASN A 104 -8.52 -9.93 -9.33
CA ASN A 104 -9.08 -9.76 -7.99
C ASN A 104 -10.49 -10.36 -7.90
N VAL A 105 -11.37 -10.06 -8.86
CA VAL A 105 -12.74 -10.61 -8.89
C VAL A 105 -12.71 -12.14 -8.99
N LEU A 106 -11.87 -12.72 -9.84
CA LEU A 106 -11.74 -14.18 -9.95
C LEU A 106 -11.25 -14.82 -8.65
N PHE A 107 -10.24 -14.25 -8.01
CA PHE A 107 -9.73 -14.74 -6.72
C PHE A 107 -10.78 -14.65 -5.61
N VAL A 108 -11.56 -13.56 -5.58
CA VAL A 108 -12.67 -13.40 -4.62
C VAL A 108 -13.76 -14.44 -4.84
N CYS A 109 -14.11 -14.74 -6.10
CA CYS A 109 -15.08 -15.79 -6.42
C CYS A 109 -14.59 -17.19 -6.00
N ILE A 110 -13.32 -17.50 -6.27
CA ILE A 110 -12.71 -18.78 -5.84
C ILE A 110 -12.70 -18.87 -4.32
N ALA A 111 -12.30 -17.80 -3.63
CA ALA A 111 -12.30 -17.75 -2.17
C ALA A 111 -13.72 -17.93 -1.61
N ALA A 112 -14.73 -17.28 -2.20
CA ALA A 112 -16.12 -17.43 -1.79
C ALA A 112 -16.63 -18.87 -1.96
N ALA A 113 -16.30 -19.53 -3.07
CA ALA A 113 -16.67 -20.93 -3.29
C ALA A 113 -16.06 -21.87 -2.23
N VAL A 114 -14.78 -21.66 -1.89
CA VAL A 114 -14.09 -22.45 -0.87
C VAL A 114 -14.61 -22.15 0.54
N VAL A 115 -15.00 -20.91 0.82
CA VAL A 115 -15.62 -20.53 2.11
C VAL A 115 -17.01 -21.15 2.28
N ILE A 116 -17.83 -21.20 1.22
CA ILE A 116 -19.13 -21.90 1.27
C ILE A 116 -18.93 -23.40 1.54
N LEU A 117 -17.92 -24.03 0.92
CA LEU A 117 -17.58 -25.42 1.20
C LEU A 117 -17.16 -25.61 2.66
N ALA A 118 -16.32 -24.72 3.20
CA ALA A 118 -15.93 -24.75 4.61
C ALA A 118 -17.14 -24.57 5.55
N PHE A 119 -18.10 -23.71 5.20
CA PHE A 119 -19.35 -23.56 5.94
C PHE A 119 -20.19 -24.83 5.92
N TYR A 120 -20.30 -25.50 4.77
CA TYR A 120 -20.98 -26.79 4.67
C TYR A 120 -20.35 -27.82 5.62
N CYS A 121 -19.02 -27.93 5.66
CA CYS A 121 -18.32 -28.81 6.60
C CYS A 121 -18.60 -28.45 8.07
N CYS A 122 -18.64 -27.15 8.41
CA CYS A 122 -18.93 -26.71 9.78
C CYS A 122 -20.37 -27.01 10.20
N VAL A 123 -21.34 -26.80 9.30
CA VAL A 123 -22.76 -27.10 9.54
C VAL A 123 -22.97 -28.60 9.69
N GLN A 124 -22.37 -29.43 8.82
CA GLN A 124 -22.47 -30.89 8.94
C GLN A 124 -21.82 -31.41 10.23
N ALA A 125 -20.66 -30.87 10.61
CA ALA A 125 -20.01 -31.23 11.88
C ALA A 125 -20.89 -30.88 13.10
N ARG A 126 -21.64 -29.78 13.03
CA ARG A 126 -22.64 -29.43 14.05
C ARG A 126 -23.78 -30.44 14.06
N LEU A 127 -24.37 -30.77 12.91
CA LEU A 127 -25.47 -31.74 12.82
C LEU A 127 -25.08 -33.12 13.36
N HIS A 128 -23.83 -33.54 13.17
CA HIS A 128 -23.34 -34.83 13.67
C HIS A 128 -22.92 -34.84 15.16
N SER A 129 -22.84 -33.68 15.82
CA SER A 129 -22.37 -33.57 17.22
C SER A 129 -23.43 -33.09 18.20
N VAL A 130 -24.62 -32.73 17.72
CA VAL A 130 -25.75 -32.36 18.57
C VAL A 130 -26.63 -33.60 18.75
N GLU A 131 -26.47 -34.31 19.85
CA GLU A 131 -27.61 -35.00 20.47
C GLU A 131 -28.61 -33.90 20.90
N ALA A 132 -29.90 -34.11 20.67
CA ALA A 132 -30.96 -33.10 20.81
C ALA A 132 -30.85 -32.26 22.10
N VAL A 133 -30.27 -31.06 22.00
CA VAL A 133 -30.37 -30.01 23.03
C VAL A 133 -31.11 -28.84 22.39
N GLU A 134 -32.24 -28.49 22.99
CA GLU A 134 -33.13 -27.41 22.57
C GLU A 134 -32.36 -26.10 22.28
N PRO A 135 -32.85 -25.27 21.34
CA PRO A 135 -32.30 -23.94 21.10
C PRO A 135 -32.48 -23.07 22.34
N GLY A 136 -31.47 -23.04 23.21
CA GLY A 136 -31.47 -22.22 24.41
C GLY A 136 -31.37 -20.73 24.06
N ASN A 137 -32.28 -19.93 24.61
CA ASN A 137 -32.13 -18.47 24.65
C ASN A 137 -30.81 -18.12 25.36
N GLY A 138 -30.00 -17.27 24.72
CA GLY A 138 -28.63 -16.95 25.10
C GLY A 138 -28.41 -16.78 26.61
N GLY A 139 -27.73 -17.76 27.20
CA GLY A 139 -27.23 -17.73 28.57
C GLY A 139 -25.70 -17.61 28.61
N SER A 140 -25.19 -17.28 29.80
CA SER A 140 -23.77 -17.09 30.12
C SER A 140 -22.93 -18.29 29.63
N GLY A 141 -22.29 -18.15 28.47
CA GLY A 141 -21.61 -19.24 27.78
C GLY A 141 -21.69 -19.18 26.25
N THR A 142 -22.56 -18.34 25.68
CA THR A 142 -22.53 -18.06 24.23
C THR A 142 -21.32 -17.21 23.87
N SER A 143 -20.56 -17.64 22.87
CA SER A 143 -19.44 -16.87 22.31
C SER A 143 -19.98 -15.59 21.65
N GLY A 144 -20.02 -14.50 22.41
CA GLY A 144 -20.46 -13.18 21.98
C GLY A 144 -21.74 -12.74 22.69
N THR A 145 -21.70 -11.57 23.30
CA THR A 145 -22.91 -10.81 23.63
C THR A 145 -23.67 -10.56 22.33
N ALA A 146 -24.88 -11.10 22.23
CA ALA A 146 -25.73 -10.91 21.06
C ALA A 146 -25.97 -9.40 20.86
N ALA A 147 -25.48 -8.85 19.75
CA ALA A 147 -26.14 -7.70 19.17
C ALA A 147 -27.60 -8.10 18.92
N GLN A 148 -28.55 -7.29 19.38
CA GLN A 148 -29.98 -7.58 19.30
C GLN A 148 -30.36 -8.03 17.89
N GLY A 149 -30.77 -9.31 17.75
CA GLY A 149 -31.29 -9.87 16.49
C GLY A 149 -30.46 -10.98 15.82
N ALA A 150 -29.26 -11.30 16.28
CA ALA A 150 -28.53 -12.47 15.78
C ALA A 150 -28.79 -13.69 16.69
N GLN A 151 -29.51 -14.69 16.18
CA GLN A 151 -29.62 -16.01 16.82
C GLN A 151 -28.22 -16.63 16.88
N THR A 152 -27.53 -16.50 18.02
CA THR A 152 -26.24 -17.16 18.25
C THR A 152 -26.52 -18.60 18.66
N ALA A 153 -26.10 -19.54 17.82
CA ALA A 153 -26.21 -20.96 18.14
C ALA A 153 -25.34 -21.27 19.38
N PRO A 154 -25.75 -22.21 20.24
CA PRO A 154 -24.94 -22.63 21.38
C PRO A 154 -23.56 -23.11 20.91
N TYR A 155 -22.57 -22.88 21.78
CA TYR A 155 -21.18 -23.21 21.49
C TYR A 155 -21.04 -24.70 21.15
N ASN A 156 -20.37 -24.99 20.03
CA ASN A 156 -20.13 -26.36 19.56
C ASN A 156 -18.63 -26.55 19.27
N SER A 157 -18.00 -27.44 20.03
CA SER A 157 -16.57 -27.75 19.93
C SER A 157 -16.19 -28.37 18.59
N SER A 158 -17.00 -29.27 18.05
CA SER A 158 -16.74 -29.98 16.79
C SER A 158 -16.79 -29.04 15.59
N ALA A 159 -17.79 -28.16 15.53
CA ALA A 159 -17.89 -27.14 14.48
C ALA A 159 -16.74 -26.13 14.55
N SER A 160 -16.32 -25.76 15.76
CA SER A 160 -15.19 -24.84 15.97
C SER A 160 -13.86 -25.47 15.58
N ALA A 161 -13.66 -26.77 15.85
CA ALA A 161 -12.46 -27.50 15.44
C ALA A 161 -12.36 -27.59 13.90
N VAL A 162 -13.46 -27.91 13.22
CA VAL A 162 -13.51 -27.97 11.75
C VAL A 162 -13.26 -26.60 11.13
N ALA A 163 -13.85 -25.53 11.69
CA ALA A 163 -13.56 -24.16 11.25
C ALA A 163 -12.07 -23.80 11.43
N GLY A 164 -11.45 -24.19 12.54
CA GLY A 164 -10.03 -23.97 12.79
C GLY A 164 -9.11 -24.69 11.80
N VAL A 165 -9.40 -25.95 11.47
CA VAL A 165 -8.63 -26.72 10.47
C VAL A 165 -8.72 -26.06 9.10
N TRP A 166 -9.92 -25.68 8.66
CA TRP A 166 -10.10 -24.97 7.41
C TRP A 166 -9.38 -23.61 7.40
N LEU A 167 -9.38 -22.87 8.51
CA LEU A 167 -8.69 -21.59 8.61
C LEU A 167 -7.19 -21.76 8.44
N MET A 168 -6.60 -22.73 9.14
CA MET A 168 -5.17 -23.03 9.02
C MET A 168 -4.78 -23.38 7.58
N VAL A 169 -5.54 -24.30 6.95
CA VAL A 169 -5.27 -24.74 5.57
C VAL A 169 -5.38 -23.57 4.60
N LEU A 170 -6.47 -22.79 4.66
CA LEU A 170 -6.70 -21.72 3.69
C LEU A 170 -5.74 -20.55 3.88
N VAL A 171 -5.44 -20.15 5.11
CA VAL A 171 -4.44 -19.08 5.37
C VAL A 171 -3.06 -19.52 4.88
N TYR A 172 -2.68 -20.78 5.08
CA TYR A 172 -1.43 -21.33 4.55
C TYR A 172 -1.41 -21.34 3.02
N THR A 173 -2.50 -21.75 2.36
CA THR A 173 -2.62 -21.69 0.90
C THR A 173 -2.46 -20.25 0.38
N TRP A 174 -3.12 -19.27 1.00
CA TRP A 174 -2.97 -17.88 0.58
C TRP A 174 -1.57 -17.31 0.91
N ALA A 175 -0.89 -17.79 1.95
CA ALA A 175 0.47 -17.38 2.27
C ALA A 175 1.50 -17.96 1.28
N THR A 176 1.33 -19.22 0.89
CA THR A 176 2.21 -19.87 -0.10
C THR A 176 2.03 -19.30 -1.50
N MET A 177 0.79 -18.99 -1.91
CA MET A 177 0.52 -18.38 -3.22
C MET A 177 1.20 -17.01 -3.39
N ARG A 178 1.14 -16.14 -2.37
CA ARG A 178 1.80 -14.83 -2.42
C ARG A 178 3.33 -14.93 -2.34
N ALA A 179 3.86 -15.96 -1.70
CA ALA A 179 5.31 -16.23 -1.66
C ALA A 179 5.83 -16.74 -3.01
N ALA A 180 5.07 -17.60 -3.70
CA ALA A 180 5.47 -18.16 -4.99
C ALA A 180 5.45 -17.13 -6.12
N LYS A 181 4.47 -16.22 -6.12
CA LYS A 181 4.31 -15.18 -7.14
C LYS A 181 3.93 -13.84 -6.51
N PRO A 182 4.90 -12.95 -6.23
CA PRO A 182 4.64 -11.62 -5.66
C PRO A 182 3.69 -10.76 -6.51
N GLN A 183 3.59 -11.05 -7.81
CA GLN A 183 2.65 -10.38 -8.73
C GLN A 183 1.17 -10.53 -8.31
N PHE A 184 0.80 -11.61 -7.63
CA PHE A 184 -0.56 -11.87 -7.14
C PHE A 184 -0.76 -11.55 -5.65
N MET A 185 0.15 -10.77 -5.05
CA MET A 185 0.07 -10.43 -3.62
C MET A 185 -1.27 -9.78 -3.25
N ILE A 186 -1.71 -8.81 -4.04
CA ILE A 186 -2.93 -8.03 -3.79
C ILE A 186 -4.22 -8.87 -3.85
N PRO A 187 -4.48 -9.64 -4.93
CA PRO A 187 -5.66 -10.53 -4.97
C PRO A 187 -5.63 -11.57 -3.84
N THR A 188 -4.44 -12.06 -3.50
CA THR A 188 -4.27 -13.06 -2.44
C THR A 188 -4.54 -12.48 -1.04
N ILE A 189 -4.22 -11.21 -0.81
CA ILE A 189 -4.60 -10.50 0.42
C ILE A 189 -6.12 -10.38 0.51
N ALA A 190 -6.80 -9.96 -0.56
CA ALA A 190 -8.25 -9.86 -0.59
C ALA A 190 -8.93 -11.21 -0.31
N ALA A 191 -8.49 -12.30 -0.97
CA ALA A 191 -8.98 -13.65 -0.72
C ALA A 191 -8.75 -14.11 0.73
N SER A 192 -7.60 -13.76 1.32
CA SER A 192 -7.32 -14.09 2.73
C SER A 192 -8.22 -13.35 3.71
N ILE A 193 -8.60 -12.10 3.45
CA ILE A 193 -9.52 -11.35 4.31
C ILE A 193 -10.90 -12.01 4.33
N ILE A 194 -11.42 -12.39 3.16
CA ILE A 194 -12.71 -13.07 3.02
C ILE A 194 -12.71 -14.37 3.81
N THR A 195 -11.63 -15.14 3.67
CA THR A 195 -11.46 -16.42 4.39
C THR A 195 -11.44 -16.20 5.90
N ASN A 196 -10.65 -15.24 6.40
CA ASN A 196 -10.54 -14.99 7.84
C ASN A 196 -11.87 -14.51 8.42
N VAL A 197 -12.50 -13.51 7.80
CA VAL A 197 -13.80 -13.01 8.27
C VAL A 197 -14.86 -14.11 8.18
N GLY A 198 -14.91 -14.84 7.07
CA GLY A 198 -15.85 -15.93 6.87
C GLY A 198 -15.74 -17.00 7.95
N LEU A 199 -14.55 -17.55 8.15
CA LEU A 199 -14.35 -18.69 9.04
C LEU A 199 -14.45 -18.35 10.53
N VAL A 200 -14.24 -17.08 10.91
CA VAL A 200 -14.49 -16.61 12.29
C VAL A 200 -16.00 -16.69 12.64
N TYR A 201 -16.87 -16.43 11.67
CA TYR A 201 -18.33 -16.53 11.86
C TYR A 201 -18.89 -17.92 11.52
N ALA A 202 -18.13 -18.79 10.83
CA ALA A 202 -18.55 -20.15 10.47
C ALA A 202 -19.17 -20.96 11.63
N PRO A 203 -18.56 -21.06 12.83
CA PRO A 203 -19.13 -21.86 13.91
C PRO A 203 -20.41 -21.26 14.50
N GLN A 204 -20.80 -20.03 14.16
CA GLN A 204 -22.04 -19.42 14.67
C GLN A 204 -23.29 -19.84 13.87
N PHE A 205 -23.13 -20.35 12.64
CA PHE A 205 -24.26 -20.67 11.76
C PHE A 205 -24.85 -22.06 12.02
N SER A 206 -26.14 -22.11 12.40
CA SER A 206 -26.85 -23.38 12.66
C SER A 206 -27.42 -24.01 11.39
N THR A 207 -27.67 -23.21 10.34
CA THR A 207 -28.30 -23.65 9.09
C THR A 207 -27.51 -23.17 7.87
N MET A 208 -27.57 -23.93 6.78
CA MET A 208 -26.93 -23.57 5.51
C MET A 208 -27.53 -22.27 4.92
N THR A 209 -28.82 -22.04 5.11
CA THR A 209 -29.51 -20.82 4.65
C THR A 209 -28.93 -19.55 5.26
N GLN A 210 -28.59 -19.58 6.56
CA GLN A 210 -27.94 -18.46 7.24
C GLN A 210 -26.52 -18.23 6.70
N ALA A 211 -25.78 -19.31 6.46
CA ALA A 211 -24.44 -19.25 5.90
C ALA A 211 -24.43 -18.65 4.48
N GLU A 212 -25.36 -19.06 3.60
CA GLU A 212 -25.50 -18.50 2.26
C GLU A 212 -25.87 -17.01 2.27
N ALA A 213 -26.81 -16.61 3.15
CA ALA A 213 -27.19 -15.21 3.29
C ALA A 213 -26.00 -14.34 3.72
N PHE A 214 -25.17 -14.85 4.64
CA PHE A 214 -23.95 -14.19 5.07
C PHE A 214 -22.93 -14.06 3.93
N VAL A 215 -22.68 -15.12 3.15
CA VAL A 215 -21.75 -15.05 2.01
C VAL A 215 -22.25 -14.07 0.94
N LYS A 216 -23.56 -14.05 0.64
CA LYS A 216 -24.16 -13.08 -0.30
C LYS A 216 -23.92 -11.63 0.16
N LYS A 217 -24.10 -11.36 1.45
CA LYS A 217 -23.82 -10.03 2.04
C LYS A 217 -22.34 -9.68 1.98
N LEU A 218 -21.46 -10.63 2.29
CA LEU A 218 -20.01 -10.45 2.21
C LEU A 218 -19.55 -10.16 0.78
N MET A 219 -20.01 -10.94 -0.20
CA MET A 219 -19.71 -10.71 -1.62
C MET A 219 -20.21 -9.35 -2.10
N SER A 220 -21.44 -8.97 -1.74
CA SER A 220 -21.99 -7.66 -2.09
C SER A 220 -21.15 -6.51 -1.55
N ALA A 221 -20.63 -6.61 -0.32
CA ALA A 221 -19.77 -5.56 0.27
C ALA A 221 -18.44 -5.42 -0.50
N ILE A 222 -17.82 -6.53 -0.86
CA ILE A 222 -16.53 -6.55 -1.56
C ILE A 222 -16.66 -6.00 -2.97
N PHE A 223 -17.68 -6.42 -3.71
CA PHE A 223 -17.94 -5.88 -5.04
C PHE A 223 -18.31 -4.41 -5.04
N THR A 224 -18.98 -3.92 -3.98
CA THR A 224 -19.23 -2.49 -3.81
C THR A 224 -17.91 -1.73 -3.63
N GLY A 225 -16.98 -2.24 -2.83
CA GLY A 225 -15.64 -1.66 -2.67
C GLY A 225 -14.83 -1.65 -3.98
N PHE A 226 -14.89 -2.73 -4.75
CA PHE A 226 -14.28 -2.80 -6.08
C PHE A 226 -14.95 -1.83 -7.06
N GLY A 227 -16.27 -1.67 -6.98
CA GLY A 227 -17.03 -0.70 -7.78
C GLY A 227 -16.60 0.73 -7.52
N ILE A 228 -16.50 1.14 -6.25
CA ILE A 228 -16.02 2.47 -5.85
C ILE A 228 -14.58 2.69 -6.33
N GLY A 229 -13.69 1.71 -6.12
CA GLY A 229 -12.31 1.76 -6.60
C GLY A 229 -12.22 1.92 -8.13
N THR A 230 -13.07 1.21 -8.88
CA THR A 230 -13.14 1.31 -10.35
C THR A 230 -13.67 2.67 -10.80
N GLY A 231 -14.70 3.21 -10.13
CA GLY A 231 -15.21 4.55 -10.41
C GLY A 231 -14.13 5.61 -10.23
N VAL A 232 -13.41 5.58 -9.12
CA VAL A 232 -12.33 6.55 -8.86
C VAL A 232 -11.19 6.40 -9.86
N SER A 233 -10.83 5.17 -10.22
CA SER A 233 -9.70 4.93 -11.14
C SER A 233 -10.00 5.37 -12.58
N LEU A 234 -11.25 5.24 -13.03
CA LEU A 234 -11.70 5.61 -14.38
C LEU A 234 -12.03 7.09 -14.53
N PHE A 235 -12.70 7.70 -13.54
CA PHE A 235 -13.18 9.08 -13.65
C PHE A 235 -12.17 10.14 -13.18
N ILE A 236 -11.31 9.84 -12.20
CA ILE A 236 -10.33 10.82 -11.68
C ILE A 236 -8.95 10.60 -12.31
N PHE A 237 -8.51 11.59 -13.11
CA PHE A 237 -7.21 11.66 -13.80
C PHE A 237 -6.76 10.34 -14.43
N PRO A 238 -7.24 10.01 -15.64
CA PRO A 238 -6.86 8.78 -16.32
C PRO A 238 -5.38 8.82 -16.74
N ALA A 239 -4.52 8.14 -15.97
CA ALA A 239 -3.14 7.88 -16.37
C ALA A 239 -3.15 6.83 -17.49
N THR A 240 -3.02 7.30 -18.73
CA THR A 240 -2.89 6.42 -19.90
C THR A 240 -1.54 5.72 -19.88
N SER A 241 -1.54 4.39 -20.08
CA SER A 241 -0.34 3.55 -20.08
C SER A 241 0.77 4.08 -21.00
N ARG A 242 0.40 4.72 -22.13
CA ARG A 242 1.34 5.31 -23.08
C ARG A 242 2.25 6.36 -22.43
N LYS A 243 1.69 7.29 -21.64
CA LYS A 243 2.47 8.35 -20.97
C LYS A 243 3.45 7.79 -19.94
N VAL A 244 3.05 6.75 -19.21
CA VAL A 244 3.90 6.09 -18.21
C VAL A 244 5.04 5.37 -18.89
N VAL A 245 4.75 4.59 -19.94
CA VAL A 245 5.77 3.86 -20.70
C VAL A 245 6.78 4.82 -21.36
N PHE A 246 6.33 5.91 -21.97
CA PHE A 246 7.25 6.91 -22.54
C PHE A 246 8.09 7.62 -21.48
N ASN A 247 7.53 7.89 -20.30
CA ASN A 247 8.29 8.48 -19.20
C ASN A 247 9.32 7.50 -18.63
N ASP A 248 8.97 6.21 -18.52
CA ASP A 248 9.88 5.16 -18.08
C ASP A 248 11.01 4.93 -19.09
N PHE A 249 10.70 4.91 -20.40
CA PHE A 249 11.72 4.86 -21.46
C PHE A 249 12.62 6.10 -21.44
N ALA A 250 12.05 7.29 -21.28
CA ALA A 250 12.84 8.53 -21.19
C ALA A 250 13.75 8.51 -19.95
N ALA A 251 13.24 8.04 -18.81
CA ALA A 251 14.02 7.90 -17.58
C ALA A 251 15.13 6.85 -17.74
N TYR A 252 14.85 5.71 -18.37
CA TYR A 252 15.83 4.66 -18.64
C TYR A 252 16.92 5.11 -19.62
N ILE A 253 16.55 5.78 -20.71
CA ILE A 253 17.52 6.33 -21.67
C ILE A 253 18.35 7.42 -20.98
N THR A 254 17.75 8.26 -20.13
CA THR A 254 18.47 9.29 -19.38
C THR A 254 19.45 8.69 -18.36
N SER A 255 19.04 7.64 -17.63
CA SER A 255 19.92 6.96 -16.68
C SER A 255 21.07 6.25 -17.40
N MET A 256 20.80 5.62 -18.54
CA MET A 256 21.82 5.01 -19.38
C MET A 256 22.81 6.04 -19.95
N ARG A 257 22.32 7.19 -20.44
CA ARG A 257 23.18 8.30 -20.88
C ARG A 257 24.03 8.83 -19.73
N SER A 258 23.47 8.95 -18.53
CA SER A 258 24.21 9.42 -17.35
C SER A 258 25.28 8.42 -16.89
N ALA A 259 25.00 7.11 -16.99
CA ALA A 259 25.97 6.06 -16.69
C ALA A 259 27.08 5.99 -17.75
N LEU A 260 26.74 6.16 -19.03
CA LEU A 260 27.73 6.21 -20.12
C LEU A 260 28.62 7.45 -20.00
N ALA A 261 28.04 8.62 -19.69
CA ALA A 261 28.81 9.84 -19.43
C ALA A 261 29.77 9.66 -18.24
N ALA A 262 29.33 9.02 -17.15
CA ALA A 262 30.20 8.72 -16.00
C ALA A 262 31.34 7.75 -16.37
N ASN A 263 31.08 6.74 -17.21
CA ASN A 263 32.13 5.85 -17.73
C ASN A 263 33.12 6.60 -18.64
N MET A 264 32.62 7.53 -19.47
CA MET A 264 33.47 8.34 -20.35
C MET A 264 34.36 9.30 -19.52
N THR A 265 33.81 9.94 -18.48
CA THR A 265 34.59 10.76 -17.54
C THR A 265 35.64 9.93 -16.82
N TYR A 266 35.29 8.73 -16.36
CA TYR A 266 36.25 7.81 -15.76
C TYR A 266 37.39 7.45 -16.72
N MET A 267 37.10 7.14 -17.99
CA MET A 267 38.15 6.85 -18.97
C MET A 267 39.01 8.07 -19.33
N HIS A 268 38.46 9.28 -19.38
CA HIS A 268 39.25 10.50 -19.56
C HIS A 268 40.12 10.81 -18.35
N SER A 269 39.64 10.56 -17.13
CA SER A 269 40.45 10.72 -15.93
C SER A 269 41.62 9.72 -15.88
N LEU A 270 41.45 8.53 -16.47
CA LEU A 270 42.55 7.57 -16.66
C LEU A 270 43.59 8.03 -17.69
N GLU A 271 43.25 8.96 -18.59
CA GLU A 271 44.17 9.56 -19.56
C GLU A 271 44.97 10.71 -18.93
N ASP A 272 44.32 11.54 -18.10
CA ASP A 272 44.96 12.66 -17.40
C ASP A 272 45.71 12.25 -16.12
N SER A 273 45.29 11.16 -15.46
CA SER A 273 45.93 10.65 -14.23
C SER A 273 46.73 9.39 -14.53
N ASP A 274 48.05 9.46 -14.36
CA ASP A 274 48.95 8.32 -14.52
C ASP A 274 48.65 7.25 -13.44
N MET A 275 47.86 6.25 -13.83
CA MET A 275 47.46 5.13 -12.98
C MET A 275 48.66 4.23 -12.59
N PHE A 276 49.82 4.42 -13.23
CA PHE A 276 51.04 3.68 -12.96
C PHE A 276 52.06 4.44 -12.08
N THR A 277 51.82 5.71 -11.70
CA THR A 277 52.68 6.37 -10.69
C THR A 277 52.43 5.84 -9.27
N PHE A 278 51.44 4.97 -9.08
CA PHE A 278 51.15 4.33 -7.79
C PHE A 278 51.87 2.98 -7.62
N THR A 279 53.16 2.90 -7.92
CA THR A 279 54.00 1.82 -7.36
C THR A 279 55.45 2.28 -7.23
N ARG A 280 55.73 3.15 -6.25
CA ARG A 280 57.03 3.11 -5.55
C ARG A 280 57.05 3.81 -4.18
N THR A 281 56.05 3.56 -3.35
CA THR A 281 56.25 3.63 -1.89
C THR A 281 55.60 2.43 -1.24
N GLU A 282 56.47 1.55 -0.78
CA GLU A 282 56.17 0.29 -0.11
C GLU A 282 55.58 0.55 1.29
N THR A 283 54.90 -0.47 1.82
CA THR A 283 54.57 -0.68 3.25
C THR A 283 53.61 0.31 3.93
N ALA A 284 52.31 -0.01 3.89
CA ALA A 284 51.47 -0.23 5.08
C ALA A 284 49.98 -0.29 4.69
N ARG A 285 49.40 -1.50 4.75
CA ARG A 285 48.01 -1.82 5.16
C ARG A 285 46.94 -0.70 5.03
N HIS A 286 46.80 -0.08 3.87
CA HIS A 286 45.76 0.92 3.62
C HIS A 286 44.79 0.42 2.56
N ARG A 287 43.50 0.44 2.91
CA ARG A 287 42.37 0.21 2.02
C ARG A 287 42.63 0.99 0.72
N LEU A 288 42.68 0.29 -0.42
CA LEU A 288 42.80 0.89 -1.74
C LEU A 288 41.84 2.07 -1.83
N VAL A 289 42.38 3.28 -1.93
CA VAL A 289 41.59 4.49 -2.08
C VAL A 289 40.99 4.41 -3.47
N GLN A 290 39.80 3.81 -3.57
CA GLN A 290 39.00 3.83 -4.79
C GLN A 290 38.84 5.29 -5.18
N SER A 291 39.28 5.65 -6.39
CA SER A 291 39.12 7.02 -6.89
C SER A 291 37.65 7.45 -6.76
N PRO A 292 37.37 8.73 -6.47
CA PRO A 292 36.00 9.23 -6.32
C PRO A 292 35.16 8.96 -7.58
N GLU A 293 35.82 8.85 -8.73
CA GLU A 293 35.21 8.53 -10.01
C GLU A 293 34.81 7.05 -10.15
N ALA A 294 35.61 6.11 -9.65
CA ALA A 294 35.24 4.69 -9.62
C ALA A 294 34.03 4.44 -8.69
N GLN A 295 33.91 5.21 -7.61
CA GLN A 295 32.73 5.18 -6.75
C GLN A 295 31.50 5.80 -7.42
N ALA A 296 31.68 6.87 -8.22
CA ALA A 296 30.62 7.48 -9.00
C ALA A 296 30.09 6.52 -10.09
N VAL A 297 30.97 5.82 -10.82
CA VAL A 297 30.58 4.80 -11.81
C VAL A 297 29.82 3.66 -11.13
N LYS A 298 30.34 3.14 -10.00
CA LYS A 298 29.67 2.08 -9.24
C LYS A 298 28.30 2.51 -8.72
N ALA A 299 28.17 3.74 -8.21
CA ALA A 299 26.89 4.28 -7.74
C ALA A 299 25.87 4.45 -8.88
N LYS A 300 26.30 4.92 -10.06
CA LYS A 300 25.43 5.07 -11.24
C LYS A 300 25.05 3.73 -11.86
N MET A 301 25.94 2.74 -11.83
CA MET A 301 25.67 1.38 -12.30
C MET A 301 24.71 0.63 -11.35
N LEU A 302 24.82 0.83 -10.04
CA LEU A 302 23.84 0.35 -9.06
C LEU A 302 22.47 1.04 -9.19
N ALA A 303 22.44 2.31 -9.61
CA ALA A 303 21.17 2.98 -9.92
C ALA A 303 20.52 2.43 -11.21
N LEU A 304 21.32 1.92 -12.15
CA LEU A 304 20.83 1.32 -13.40
C LEU A 304 20.29 -0.11 -13.19
N SER A 305 20.89 -0.89 -12.28
CA SER A 305 20.41 -2.25 -11.98
C SER A 305 19.00 -2.30 -11.38
N VAL A 306 18.54 -1.21 -10.77
CA VAL A 306 17.15 -1.04 -10.28
C VAL A 306 16.12 -1.05 -11.41
N PHE A 307 16.51 -0.69 -12.64
CA PHE A 307 15.63 -0.67 -13.81
C PHE A 307 15.68 -1.96 -14.64
N MET A 308 16.63 -2.86 -14.39
CA MET A 308 16.65 -4.18 -15.05
C MET A 308 15.74 -5.15 -14.30
N PRO A 309 14.80 -5.83 -14.97
CA PRO A 309 14.11 -6.95 -14.36
C PRO A 309 15.13 -8.05 -14.06
N SER A 310 15.08 -8.56 -12.84
CA SER A 310 15.91 -9.63 -12.28
C SER A 310 15.73 -10.95 -13.03
N SER A 311 16.25 -11.05 -14.25
CA SER A 311 16.21 -12.28 -15.06
C SER A 311 17.59 -12.71 -15.57
N LEU A 312 18.68 -12.07 -15.13
CA LEU A 312 20.05 -12.45 -15.51
C LEU A 312 21.06 -12.43 -14.34
N GLU A 313 20.63 -12.76 -13.11
CA GLU A 313 21.55 -13.08 -12.03
C GLU A 313 21.38 -14.53 -11.57
N THR A 314 21.95 -15.46 -12.34
CA THR A 314 22.49 -16.70 -11.80
C THR A 314 23.87 -16.41 -11.22
N SER A 315 23.91 -15.85 -10.00
CA SER A 315 25.01 -16.05 -9.05
C SER A 315 24.56 -15.57 -7.67
N PRO A 316 24.72 -16.36 -6.59
CA PRO A 316 24.17 -16.02 -5.28
C PRO A 316 24.91 -14.82 -4.70
N SER A 317 24.22 -13.67 -4.67
CA SER A 317 24.76 -12.43 -4.13
C SER A 317 25.00 -12.58 -2.62
N ARG A 318 26.09 -11.95 -2.18
CA ARG A 318 26.70 -11.93 -0.84
C ARG A 318 25.77 -11.59 0.34
N SER A 319 24.51 -11.24 0.08
CA SER A 319 23.50 -10.93 1.10
C SER A 319 22.97 -12.18 1.81
N GLU A 320 22.84 -13.33 1.12
CA GLU A 320 22.37 -14.59 1.73
C GLU A 320 23.37 -15.17 2.74
N LYS A 321 24.68 -14.94 2.53
CA LYS A 321 25.73 -15.35 3.49
C LYS A 321 25.68 -14.52 4.78
N SER A 322 25.29 -13.25 4.71
CA SER A 322 25.10 -12.43 5.91
C SER A 322 23.85 -12.83 6.70
N LEU A 323 22.76 -13.20 6.01
CA LEU A 323 21.52 -13.62 6.67
C LEU A 323 21.67 -14.99 7.36
N LEU A 324 22.39 -15.94 6.75
CA LEU A 324 22.73 -17.22 7.40
C LEU A 324 23.73 -17.07 8.56
N VAL A 325 24.68 -16.13 8.50
CA VAL A 325 25.59 -15.85 9.63
C VAL A 325 24.88 -15.11 10.78
N VAL A 326 23.89 -14.28 10.49
CA VAL A 326 23.07 -13.60 11.51
C VAL A 326 22.06 -14.55 12.14
N LEU A 327 21.40 -15.41 11.36
CA LEU A 327 20.51 -16.46 11.88
C LEU A 327 21.27 -17.54 12.67
N GLY A 328 22.48 -17.93 12.23
CA GLY A 328 23.35 -18.86 12.96
C GLY A 328 23.95 -18.28 14.25
N ARG A 329 24.07 -16.94 14.37
CA ARG A 329 24.51 -16.28 15.61
C ARG A 329 23.37 -16.03 16.60
N MET A 330 22.11 -15.98 16.16
CA MET A 330 20.96 -15.81 17.06
C MET A 330 20.56 -17.10 17.79
N THR A 331 20.94 -18.28 17.29
CA THR A 331 20.67 -19.57 17.97
C THR A 331 21.77 -19.99 18.95
N CYS A 332 22.85 -19.21 19.12
CA CYS A 332 24.02 -19.63 19.91
C CYS A 332 24.51 -18.58 20.93
N SER A 333 23.62 -17.70 21.42
CA SER A 333 23.94 -16.76 22.51
C SER A 333 22.75 -16.49 23.44
N ARG A 334 22.29 -17.51 24.16
CA ARG A 334 21.70 -17.34 25.49
C ARG A 334 21.86 -18.63 26.29
N SER A 335 22.78 -18.59 27.24
CA SER A 335 23.02 -19.54 28.34
C SER A 335 23.19 -18.67 29.61
N PRO A 336 23.22 -19.18 30.85
CA PRO A 336 22.37 -20.14 31.56
C PRO A 336 21.74 -19.49 32.83
N SER A 337 21.15 -20.30 33.72
CA SER A 337 20.70 -20.02 35.10
C SER A 337 19.35 -19.31 35.29
N PHE A 338 18.35 -20.06 35.77
CA PHE A 338 17.95 -19.99 37.19
C PHE A 338 17.12 -21.22 37.58
N TYR A 339 17.54 -21.85 38.68
CA TYR A 339 16.92 -22.98 39.38
C TYR A 339 15.84 -22.42 40.33
N ALA A 340 14.65 -23.00 40.32
CA ALA A 340 13.74 -23.22 41.45
C ALA A 340 12.54 -24.03 40.95
#